data_AF-A0A8T6RLF6-F1
#
_entry.id   AF-A0A8T6RLF6-F1
#
_cell.length_a   1.000
_cell.length_b   1.000
_cell.length_c   1.000
_cell.angle_alpha   90.00
_cell.angle_beta   90.00
_cell.angle_gamma   90.00
#
_symmetry.space_group_name_H-M   'P 1'
#
loop_
_entity.id
_entity.type
_entity.pdbx_description
1 polymer ?
#
loop_
_entity_poly.entity_id
_entity_poly.type
_entity_poly.pdbx_seq_one_letter_code
_entity_poly.pdbx_strand_id
1 'polypeptide(L)'
;MAKSKKPKKGNLKTEKTKEKSNMEKPEIKINFSDEELLAYCGINCKECKSLSNRRLTLAKLFKESLEELPLDIFRKIVPIFKDVDTVLGFLTGFTQFMTYQTCCTASGFPCGKPDCEIRICVKEKGIRTCADCVDYVACTKLDFLKPHHVTLIQDLDEIKEKGVEKYIEGKIKPFKLQPISI
;
A
#
# COMPACT_ATOMS: atom_id res chain seq x y z
N MET A 1 68.55 33.51 -32.55
CA MET A 1 68.42 33.00 -31.17
C MET A 1 66.96 33.13 -30.72
N ALA A 2 66.13 32.11 -30.98
CA ALA A 2 64.73 32.08 -30.54
C ALA A 2 64.60 31.09 -29.37
N LYS A 3 64.44 31.61 -28.15
CA LYS A 3 64.28 30.80 -26.93
C LYS A 3 62.85 30.25 -26.85
N SER A 4 62.75 28.93 -26.95
CA SER A 4 61.58 28.11 -26.64
C SER A 4 61.06 28.38 -25.22
N LYS A 5 59.80 28.82 -25.10
CA LYS A 5 59.06 28.85 -23.83
C LYS A 5 58.14 27.62 -23.76
N LYS A 6 58.53 26.65 -22.93
CA LYS A 6 57.68 25.51 -22.53
C LYS A 6 56.46 26.01 -21.73
N PRO A 7 55.25 25.45 -21.92
CA PRO A 7 54.12 25.75 -21.08
C PRO A 7 54.26 25.04 -19.72
N LYS A 8 53.93 25.79 -18.65
CA LYS A 8 53.89 25.31 -17.26
C LYS A 8 52.73 24.32 -17.09
N LYS A 9 53.03 23.13 -16.54
CA LYS A 9 52.03 22.19 -16.01
C LYS A 9 51.33 22.85 -14.81
N GLY A 10 50.09 23.29 -15.00
CA GLY A 10 49.18 23.70 -13.94
C GLY A 10 48.23 22.56 -13.61
N ASN A 11 48.18 22.21 -12.32
CA ASN A 11 47.34 21.16 -11.72
C ASN A 11 45.87 21.28 -12.11
N LEU A 12 45.33 20.27 -12.80
CA LEU A 12 43.90 20.04 -12.90
C LEU A 12 43.46 19.26 -11.66
N LYS A 13 43.15 19.97 -10.57
CA LYS A 13 42.44 19.35 -9.44
C LYS A 13 41.00 19.12 -9.88
N THR A 14 40.68 17.85 -10.09
CA THR A 14 39.32 17.36 -10.31
C THR A 14 38.58 17.38 -8.98
N GLU A 15 37.81 18.44 -8.72
CA GLU A 15 36.78 18.40 -7.69
C GLU A 15 35.61 17.57 -8.23
N LYS A 16 35.69 16.25 -8.02
CA LYS A 16 34.51 15.38 -8.05
C LYS A 16 33.72 15.65 -6.78
N THR A 17 32.73 16.53 -6.87
CA THR A 17 31.61 16.58 -5.92
C THR A 17 30.90 15.22 -5.96
N LYS A 18 31.23 14.36 -5.00
CA LYS A 18 30.39 13.20 -4.63
C LYS A 18 29.21 13.74 -3.84
N GLU A 19 28.22 14.26 -4.53
CA GLU A 19 26.90 14.45 -3.96
C GLU A 19 26.25 13.06 -3.90
N LYS A 20 26.40 12.40 -2.75
CA LYS A 20 25.60 11.23 -2.43
C LYS A 20 24.17 11.74 -2.27
N SER A 21 23.35 11.57 -3.29
CA SER A 21 21.91 11.69 -3.15
C SER A 21 21.46 10.64 -2.15
N ASN A 22 21.20 11.07 -0.92
CA ASN A 22 20.36 10.33 -0.01
C ASN A 22 18.96 10.33 -0.64
N MET A 23 18.67 9.36 -1.49
CA MET A 23 17.29 9.06 -1.87
C MET A 23 16.63 8.51 -0.61
N GLU A 24 15.98 9.38 0.14
CA GLU A 24 15.01 8.97 1.15
C GLU A 24 14.01 8.05 0.47
N LYS A 25 13.97 6.80 0.97
CA LYS A 25 13.09 5.74 0.49
C LYS A 25 11.65 6.28 0.51
N PRO A 26 10.92 6.29 -0.61
CA PRO A 26 9.57 6.81 -0.61
C PRO A 26 8.65 5.88 0.20
N GLU A 27 8.46 6.22 1.48
CA GLU A 27 7.44 5.61 2.31
C GLU A 27 6.08 6.16 1.91
N ILE A 28 5.23 5.32 1.33
CA ILE A 28 3.80 5.60 1.24
C ILE A 28 3.27 5.47 2.68
N LYS A 29 3.22 6.59 3.40
CA LYS A 29 2.68 6.65 4.77
C LYS A 29 1.16 6.65 4.72
N ILE A 30 0.58 5.45 4.66
CA ILE A 30 -0.83 5.26 4.93
C ILE A 30 -1.02 5.33 6.46
N ASN A 31 -1.35 6.51 6.98
CA ASN A 31 -1.55 6.73 8.42
C ASN A 31 -3.03 6.51 8.78
N PHE A 32 -3.47 5.26 8.85
CA PHE A 32 -4.74 4.93 9.52
C PHE A 32 -4.49 4.69 11.01
N SER A 33 -5.41 5.14 11.87
CA SER A 33 -5.42 4.73 13.27
C SER A 33 -5.79 3.24 13.39
N ASP A 34 -5.50 2.63 14.54
CA ASP A 34 -5.87 1.22 14.77
C ASP A 34 -7.39 1.03 14.75
N GLU A 35 -8.15 2.04 15.22
CA GLU A 35 -9.60 2.08 15.18
C GLU A 35 -10.13 2.16 13.75
N GLU A 36 -9.47 2.93 12.88
CA GLU A 36 -9.82 3.03 11.47
C GLU A 36 -9.56 1.72 10.72
N LEU A 37 -8.60 0.92 11.18
CA LEU A 37 -8.26 -0.39 10.63
C LEU A 37 -9.23 -1.52 11.03
N LEU A 38 -10.25 -1.23 11.84
CA LEU A 38 -11.38 -2.13 12.06
C LEU A 38 -12.51 -1.82 11.08
N ALA A 39 -12.71 -2.70 10.09
CA ALA A 39 -13.71 -2.52 9.03
C ALA A 39 -15.16 -2.59 9.54
N TYR A 40 -16.10 -2.06 8.75
CA TYR A 40 -17.55 -2.20 9.03
C TYR A 40 -18.00 -3.66 9.16
N CYS A 41 -17.39 -4.57 8.40
CA CYS A 41 -17.66 -6.00 8.46
C CYS A 41 -16.99 -6.72 9.65
N GLY A 42 -16.22 -6.02 10.50
CA GLY A 42 -15.47 -6.61 11.62
C GLY A 42 -14.08 -7.16 11.25
N ILE A 43 -13.70 -7.14 9.98
CA ILE A 43 -12.36 -7.59 9.55
C ILE A 43 -11.29 -6.64 10.07
N ASN A 44 -10.23 -7.23 10.63
CA ASN A 44 -8.96 -6.55 10.92
C ASN A 44 -8.23 -6.24 9.60
N CYS A 45 -8.27 -4.98 9.15
CA CYS A 45 -7.63 -4.59 7.90
C CYS A 45 -6.10 -4.70 7.93
N LYS A 46 -5.45 -4.80 9.09
CA LYS A 46 -4.00 -5.07 9.16
C LYS A 46 -3.64 -6.48 8.69
N GLU A 47 -4.52 -7.45 8.91
CA GLU A 47 -4.36 -8.82 8.42
C GLU A 47 -4.74 -8.97 6.95
N CYS A 48 -5.41 -7.97 6.38
CA CYS A 48 -5.78 -7.98 4.99
C CYS A 48 -4.51 -7.98 4.13
N LYS A 49 -4.26 -9.10 3.46
CA LYS A 49 -3.13 -9.20 2.55
C LYS A 49 -3.19 -8.09 1.50
N SER A 50 -4.36 -7.66 1.03
CA SER A 50 -4.47 -6.55 0.07
C SER A 50 -3.84 -5.25 0.58
N LEU A 51 -3.88 -4.98 1.89
CA LEU A 51 -3.16 -3.90 2.57
C LEU A 51 -1.68 -4.27 2.78
N SER A 52 -0.93 -4.34 1.68
CA SER A 52 0.51 -4.63 1.74
C SER A 52 1.32 -3.43 1.25
N ASN A 53 1.81 -2.63 2.20
CA ASN A 53 2.82 -1.61 1.92
C ASN A 53 3.99 -2.21 1.14
N ARG A 54 4.39 -3.45 1.45
CA ARG A 54 5.42 -4.18 0.68
C ARG A 54 5.10 -4.28 -0.80
N ARG A 55 3.89 -4.72 -1.20
CA ARG A 55 3.54 -4.84 -2.62
C ARG A 55 3.48 -3.50 -3.31
N LEU A 56 2.90 -2.49 -2.66
CA LEU A 56 2.81 -1.13 -3.20
C LEU A 56 4.21 -0.52 -3.40
N THR A 57 5.08 -0.65 -2.39
CA THR A 57 6.47 -0.19 -2.47
C THR A 57 7.25 -0.92 -3.56
N LEU A 58 7.14 -2.25 -3.66
CA LEU A 58 7.83 -3.00 -4.71
C LEU A 58 7.34 -2.63 -6.11
N ALA A 59 6.03 -2.46 -6.31
CA ALA A 59 5.47 -2.03 -7.59
C ALA A 59 5.95 -0.62 -7.97
N LYS A 60 5.98 0.31 -7.00
CA LYS A 60 6.50 1.66 -7.19
C LYS A 60 8.00 1.64 -7.54
N LEU A 61 8.82 0.97 -6.75
CA LEU A 61 10.27 0.90 -6.98
C LEU A 61 10.60 0.22 -8.30
N PHE A 62 9.86 -0.82 -8.69
CA PHE A 62 10.07 -1.46 -9.97
C PHE A 62 9.69 -0.54 -11.14
N LYS A 63 8.59 0.21 -11.02
CA LYS A 63 8.21 1.23 -12.00
C LYS A 63 9.31 2.29 -12.16
N GLU A 64 9.77 2.85 -11.05
CA GLU A 64 10.84 3.87 -11.02
C GLU A 64 12.12 3.31 -11.67
N SER A 65 12.53 2.09 -11.33
CA SER A 65 13.69 1.42 -11.92
C SER A 65 13.56 1.18 -13.42
N LEU A 66 12.36 0.88 -13.94
CA LEU A 66 12.13 0.76 -15.38
C LEU A 66 12.19 2.11 -16.10
N GLU A 67 11.69 3.18 -15.47
CA GLU A 67 11.69 4.54 -16.03
C GLU A 67 13.09 5.16 -16.12
N GLU A 68 14.07 4.64 -15.36
CA GLU A 68 15.49 5.03 -15.46
C GLU A 68 16.18 4.53 -16.75
N LEU A 69 15.59 3.56 -17.44
CA LEU A 69 16.14 3.00 -18.66
C LEU A 69 15.87 3.91 -19.87
N PRO A 70 16.70 3.88 -20.93
CA PRO A 70 16.41 4.57 -22.20
C PRO A 70 15.32 3.81 -22.96
N LEU A 71 14.08 3.87 -22.47
CA LEU A 71 12.96 3.07 -22.97
C LEU A 71 12.61 3.39 -24.43
N ASP A 72 12.90 4.59 -24.92
CA ASP A 72 12.73 4.97 -26.33
C ASP A 72 13.64 4.16 -27.27
N ILE A 73 14.84 3.82 -26.81
CA ILE A 73 15.79 2.96 -27.50
C ILE A 73 15.40 1.50 -27.30
N PHE A 74 15.15 1.08 -26.04
CA PHE A 74 14.85 -0.32 -25.73
C PHE A 74 13.58 -0.84 -26.40
N ARG A 75 12.52 -0.03 -26.51
CA ARG A 75 11.30 -0.40 -27.27
C ARG A 75 11.61 -0.80 -28.72
N LYS A 76 12.66 -0.22 -29.32
CA LYS A 76 13.01 -0.42 -30.73
C LYS A 76 13.93 -1.61 -30.95
N ILE A 77 14.82 -1.91 -29.99
CA ILE A 77 15.92 -2.85 -30.20
C ILE A 77 15.83 -4.11 -29.33
N VAL A 78 15.06 -4.09 -28.24
CA VAL A 78 14.90 -5.23 -27.33
C VAL A 78 13.44 -5.69 -27.35
N PRO A 79 13.11 -6.86 -27.94
CA PRO A 79 11.73 -7.31 -28.13
C PRO A 79 10.87 -7.34 -26.85
N ILE A 80 11.46 -7.68 -25.69
CA ILE A 80 10.73 -7.73 -24.40
C ILE A 80 10.26 -6.34 -23.91
N PHE A 81 10.89 -5.26 -24.38
CA PHE A 81 10.52 -3.88 -24.03
C PHE A 81 9.46 -3.29 -24.95
N LYS A 82 9.01 -4.01 -25.97
CA LYS A 82 7.98 -3.53 -26.91
C LYS A 82 6.69 -3.11 -26.18
N ASP A 83 6.30 -3.86 -25.16
CA ASP A 83 5.06 -3.65 -24.39
C ASP A 83 5.33 -3.04 -23.00
N VAL A 84 6.48 -2.39 -22.80
CA VAL A 84 6.86 -1.81 -21.50
C VAL A 84 5.84 -0.77 -21.01
N ASP A 85 5.19 -0.05 -21.92
CA ASP A 85 4.15 0.93 -21.56
C ASP A 85 2.92 0.27 -20.94
N THR A 86 2.58 -0.95 -21.36
CA THR A 86 1.52 -1.74 -20.72
C THR A 86 1.93 -2.14 -19.29
N VAL A 87 3.20 -2.50 -19.08
CA VAL A 87 3.74 -2.80 -17.75
C VAL A 87 3.72 -1.56 -16.85
N LEU A 88 4.20 -0.42 -17.34
CA LEU A 88 4.18 0.85 -16.60
C LEU A 88 2.75 1.30 -16.28
N GLY A 89 1.82 1.13 -17.23
CA GLY A 89 0.40 1.38 -17.04
C GLY A 89 -0.21 0.47 -15.98
N PHE A 90 0.10 -0.83 -16.02
CA PHE A 90 -0.30 -1.77 -14.98
C PHE A 90 0.25 -1.38 -13.61
N LEU A 91 1.55 -1.07 -13.47
CA LEU A 91 2.15 -0.69 -12.19
C LEU A 91 1.54 0.61 -11.64
N THR A 92 1.23 1.56 -12.51
CA THR A 92 0.52 2.80 -12.14
C THR A 92 -0.89 2.51 -11.66
N GLY A 93 -1.67 1.78 -12.46
CA GLY A 93 -3.04 1.40 -12.11
C GLY A 93 -3.11 0.50 -10.89
N PHE A 94 -2.16 -0.43 -10.73
CA PHE A 94 -2.05 -1.33 -9.58
C PHE A 94 -1.77 -0.55 -8.30
N THR A 95 -0.80 0.37 -8.31
CA THR A 95 -0.49 1.18 -7.12
C THR A 95 -1.66 2.08 -6.75
N GLN A 96 -2.31 2.73 -7.72
CA GLN A 96 -3.53 3.50 -7.49
C GLN A 96 -4.66 2.61 -6.95
N PHE A 97 -5.07 1.60 -7.69
CA PHE A 97 -6.18 0.72 -7.33
C PHE A 97 -5.98 0.09 -5.97
N MET A 98 -4.81 -0.51 -5.70
CA MET A 98 -4.56 -1.20 -4.44
C MET A 98 -4.45 -0.25 -3.24
N THR A 99 -4.16 1.05 -3.45
CA THR A 99 -4.29 2.06 -2.37
C THR A 99 -5.75 2.42 -2.05
N TYR A 100 -6.69 2.13 -2.95
CA TYR A 100 -8.13 2.37 -2.76
C TYR A 100 -8.90 1.15 -2.24
N GLN A 101 -8.24 0.05 -1.88
CA GLN A 101 -8.89 -1.25 -1.61
C GLN A 101 -8.71 -1.72 -0.16
N THR A 102 -9.28 -1.01 0.81
CA THR A 102 -9.47 -1.58 2.16
C THR A 102 -10.78 -1.15 2.81
N CYS A 103 -11.56 -2.07 3.36
CA CYS A 103 -12.93 -1.83 3.85
C CYS A 103 -13.01 -1.04 5.19
N CYS A 104 -11.98 -0.26 5.52
CA CYS A 104 -11.80 0.51 6.75
C CYS A 104 -12.91 1.53 6.99
N THR A 105 -13.06 1.95 8.25
CA THR A 105 -13.96 3.05 8.64
C THR A 105 -13.30 4.43 8.60
N ALA A 106 -12.08 4.52 8.06
CA ALA A 106 -11.34 5.75 7.91
C ALA A 106 -12.15 6.81 7.14
N SER A 107 -12.18 8.04 7.66
CA SER A 107 -12.90 9.17 7.06
C SER A 107 -12.06 9.94 6.03
N GLY A 108 -10.73 9.83 6.11
CA GLY A 108 -9.78 10.64 5.33
C GLY A 108 -9.35 10.07 3.96
N PHE A 109 -9.71 8.83 3.63
CA PHE A 109 -9.35 8.21 2.35
C PHE A 109 -10.44 7.23 1.90
N PRO A 110 -10.85 7.20 0.61
CA PRO A 110 -11.81 6.22 0.13
C PRO A 110 -11.17 4.84 0.18
N CYS A 111 -11.46 4.17 1.29
CA CYS A 111 -10.97 2.86 1.62
C CYS A 111 -12.01 1.86 1.11
N GLY A 112 -11.69 1.00 0.15
CA GLY A 112 -12.61 0.00 -0.37
C GLY A 112 -13.69 0.60 -1.26
N LYS A 113 -14.60 -0.24 -1.76
CA LYS A 113 -15.71 0.21 -2.60
C LYS A 113 -16.66 1.15 -1.83
N PRO A 114 -16.87 2.41 -2.30
CA PRO A 114 -17.77 3.36 -1.64
C PRO A 114 -19.21 2.84 -1.55
N ASP A 115 -19.63 2.06 -2.54
CA ASP A 115 -20.92 1.40 -2.72
C ASP A 115 -21.01 0.02 -2.06
N CYS A 116 -20.10 -0.32 -1.15
CA CYS A 116 -20.15 -1.58 -0.41
C CYS A 116 -21.46 -1.69 0.39
N GLU A 117 -22.26 -2.72 0.11
CA GLU A 117 -23.55 -2.95 0.78
C GLU A 117 -23.44 -3.09 2.30
N ILE A 118 -22.33 -3.66 2.81
CA ILE A 118 -22.10 -3.78 4.25
C ILE A 118 -21.91 -2.39 4.88
N ARG A 119 -21.14 -1.51 4.23
CA ARG A 119 -20.93 -0.13 4.70
C ARG A 119 -22.24 0.63 4.76
N ILE A 120 -23.02 0.54 3.70
CA ILE A 120 -24.32 1.22 3.60
C ILE A 120 -25.23 0.73 4.74
N CYS A 121 -25.38 -0.60 4.87
CA CYS A 121 -26.19 -1.22 5.92
C CYS A 121 -25.77 -0.80 7.34
N VAL A 122 -24.46 -0.81 7.65
CA VAL A 122 -23.94 -0.41 8.97
C VAL A 122 -24.23 1.07 9.26
N LYS A 123 -24.05 1.95 8.27
CA LYS A 123 -24.36 3.38 8.40
C LYS A 123 -25.86 3.63 8.58
N GLU A 124 -26.70 2.97 7.80
CA GLU A 124 -28.17 3.08 7.90
C GLU A 124 -28.70 2.60 9.24
N LYS A 125 -28.11 1.53 9.80
CA LYS A 125 -28.44 1.02 11.13
C LYS A 125 -27.85 1.86 12.27
N GLY A 126 -26.97 2.81 11.99
CA GLY A 126 -26.31 3.63 13.01
C GLY A 126 -25.40 2.84 13.95
N ILE A 127 -24.86 1.70 13.49
CA ILE A 127 -23.96 0.84 14.28
C ILE A 127 -22.50 1.02 13.87
N ARG A 128 -21.54 0.57 14.70
CA ARG A 128 -20.11 0.76 14.42
C ARG A 128 -19.54 -0.35 13.54
N THR A 129 -19.93 -1.59 13.80
CA THR A 129 -19.57 -2.76 12.98
C THR A 129 -20.73 -3.75 12.88
N CYS A 130 -20.58 -4.77 12.04
CA CYS A 130 -21.50 -5.90 12.03
C CYS A 130 -21.60 -6.62 13.37
N ALA A 131 -20.65 -6.49 14.30
CA ALA A 131 -20.71 -7.15 15.61
C ALA A 131 -21.86 -6.63 16.48
N ASP A 132 -22.25 -5.37 16.25
CA ASP A 132 -23.38 -4.73 16.94
C ASP A 132 -24.74 -5.15 16.34
N CYS A 133 -24.76 -5.80 15.19
CA CYS A 133 -25.98 -6.21 14.51
C CYS A 133 -26.50 -7.54 15.08
N VAL A 134 -27.74 -7.62 15.51
CA VAL A 134 -28.32 -8.87 16.07
C VAL A 134 -28.29 -10.06 15.09
N ASP A 135 -28.43 -9.80 13.78
CA ASP A 135 -28.54 -10.83 12.75
C ASP A 135 -27.21 -11.21 12.08
N TYR A 136 -26.08 -10.74 12.59
CA TYR A 136 -24.82 -10.79 11.84
C TYR A 136 -24.39 -12.22 11.45
N VAL A 137 -24.71 -13.23 12.27
CA VAL A 137 -24.39 -14.65 12.03
C VAL A 137 -25.05 -15.18 10.75
N ALA A 138 -26.31 -14.79 10.51
CA ALA A 138 -27.11 -15.22 9.36
C ALA A 138 -27.10 -14.21 8.20
N CYS A 139 -26.30 -13.14 8.30
CA CYS A 139 -26.32 -12.05 7.33
C CYS A 139 -25.65 -12.46 6.01
N THR A 140 -26.45 -12.52 4.94
CA THR A 140 -25.97 -12.90 3.60
C THR A 140 -25.00 -11.90 2.98
N LYS A 141 -25.03 -10.63 3.43
CA LYS A 141 -24.07 -9.60 2.99
C LYS A 141 -22.63 -9.94 3.36
N LEU A 142 -22.43 -10.82 4.35
CA LEU A 142 -21.11 -11.29 4.78
C LEU A 142 -20.64 -12.53 4.00
N ASP A 143 -21.49 -13.17 3.17
CA ASP A 143 -21.18 -14.47 2.58
C ASP A 143 -19.97 -14.44 1.65
N PHE A 144 -19.75 -13.35 0.91
CA PHE A 144 -18.57 -13.23 0.05
C PHE A 144 -17.25 -13.11 0.83
N LEU A 145 -17.30 -12.75 2.12
CA LEU A 145 -16.13 -12.63 2.98
C LEU A 145 -15.76 -13.95 3.65
N LYS A 146 -16.75 -14.80 3.99
CA LYS A 146 -16.55 -16.05 4.74
C LYS A 146 -15.49 -16.99 4.12
N PRO A 147 -15.41 -17.20 2.79
CA PRO A 147 -14.37 -18.05 2.19
C PRO A 147 -12.94 -17.51 2.33
N HIS A 148 -12.80 -16.19 2.49
CA HIS A 148 -11.49 -15.51 2.54
C HIS A 148 -11.08 -15.13 3.97
N HIS A 149 -12.05 -15.07 4.89
CA HIS A 149 -11.91 -14.74 6.29
C HIS A 149 -12.62 -15.78 7.15
N VAL A 150 -12.00 -16.95 7.31
CA VAL A 150 -12.58 -18.09 8.03
C VAL A 150 -12.90 -17.79 9.50
N THR A 151 -12.19 -16.81 10.09
CA THR A 151 -12.41 -16.35 11.46
C THR A 151 -13.46 -15.24 11.57
N LEU A 152 -14.08 -14.80 10.47
CA LEU A 152 -14.96 -13.62 10.45
C LEU A 152 -16.03 -13.63 11.54
N ILE A 153 -16.73 -14.76 11.70
CA ILE A 153 -17.79 -14.88 12.71
C ILE A 153 -17.19 -14.87 14.12
N GLN A 154 -16.06 -15.56 14.33
CA GLN A 154 -15.36 -15.59 15.62
C GLN A 154 -14.84 -14.20 16.02
N ASP A 155 -14.33 -13.44 15.05
CA ASP A 155 -13.88 -12.07 15.27
C ASP A 155 -15.06 -11.15 15.62
N LEU A 156 -16.21 -11.32 14.97
CA LEU A 156 -17.44 -10.59 15.30
C LEU A 156 -18.00 -10.97 16.68
N ASP A 157 -17.98 -12.25 17.06
CA ASP A 157 -18.30 -12.71 18.42
C ASP A 157 -17.38 -12.05 19.44
N GLU A 158 -16.06 -12.06 19.19
CA GLU A 158 -15.08 -11.48 20.10
C GLU A 158 -15.26 -9.97 20.28
N ILE A 159 -15.53 -9.23 19.19
CA ILE A 159 -15.84 -7.80 19.23
C ILE A 159 -17.12 -7.56 20.04
N LYS A 160 -18.16 -8.38 19.82
CA LYS A 160 -19.44 -8.26 20.52
C LYS A 160 -19.33 -8.53 22.02
N GLU A 161 -18.55 -9.54 22.41
CA GLU A 161 -18.36 -9.94 23.80
C GLU A 161 -17.44 -8.99 24.58
N LYS A 162 -16.35 -8.55 23.96
CA LYS A 162 -15.27 -7.82 24.65
C LYS A 162 -15.31 -6.31 24.41
N GLY A 163 -16.02 -5.86 23.38
CA GLY A 163 -15.99 -4.49 22.90
C GLY A 163 -14.88 -4.23 21.88
N VAL A 164 -15.11 -3.21 21.05
CA VAL A 164 -14.23 -2.79 19.95
C VAL A 164 -12.82 -2.45 20.46
N GLU A 165 -12.73 -1.73 21.58
CA GLU A 165 -11.46 -1.25 22.13
C GLU A 165 -10.55 -2.41 22.54
N LYS A 166 -11.10 -3.41 23.26
CA LYS A 166 -10.34 -4.59 23.69
C LYS A 166 -9.91 -5.44 22.50
N TYR A 167 -10.76 -5.56 21.49
CA TYR A 167 -10.42 -6.27 20.27
C TYR A 167 -9.26 -5.59 19.52
N ILE A 168 -9.32 -4.26 19.38
CA ILE A 168 -8.24 -3.47 18.78
C ILE A 168 -6.93 -3.67 19.54
N GLU A 169 -6.94 -3.61 20.87
CA GLU A 169 -5.76 -3.81 21.70
C GLU A 169 -5.17 -5.21 21.60
N GLY A 170 -6.02 -6.24 21.52
CA GLY A 170 -5.58 -7.64 21.49
C GLY A 170 -5.17 -8.16 20.12
N LYS A 171 -5.77 -7.65 19.04
CA LYS A 171 -5.60 -8.19 17.66
C LYS A 171 -5.00 -7.21 16.67
N ILE A 172 -5.38 -5.93 16.74
CA ILE A 172 -4.96 -4.94 15.75
C ILE A 172 -3.63 -4.29 16.15
N LYS A 173 -3.49 -3.78 17.38
CA LYS A 173 -2.25 -3.15 17.88
C LYS A 173 -1.01 -4.06 17.77
N PRO A 174 -1.07 -5.34 18.16
CA PRO A 174 0.11 -6.22 18.14
C PRO A 174 0.57 -6.58 16.74
N PHE A 175 -0.28 -6.40 15.73
CA PHE A 175 0.04 -6.76 14.36
C PHE A 175 1.10 -5.82 13.79
N LYS A 176 2.32 -6.34 13.64
CA LYS A 176 3.41 -5.65 12.94
C LYS A 176 3.32 -6.00 11.46
N LEU A 177 3.08 -4.99 10.62
CA LEU A 177 3.33 -5.14 9.20
C LEU A 177 4.80 -5.56 9.04
N GLN A 178 5.02 -6.71 8.38
CA GLN A 178 6.36 -7.24 8.16
C GLN A 178 7.23 -6.16 7.50
N PRO A 179 8.35 -5.74 8.14
CA PRO A 179 9.19 -4.67 7.62
C PRO A 179 9.76 -5.07 6.26
N ILE A 180 9.90 -4.09 5.36
CA ILE A 180 10.51 -4.31 4.06
C ILE A 180 12.03 -4.20 4.23
N SER A 181 12.72 -5.34 4.33
CA SER A 181 14.16 -5.38 4.02
C SER A 181 14.29 -5.33 2.50
N ILE A 182 14.73 -4.18 1.97
CA ILE A 182 15.23 -4.06 0.60
C ILE A 182 16.72 -3.84 0.74
#